data_AF-A0A7Y2UB23-F1
#
_entry.id   AF-A0A7Y2UB23-F1
#
_cell.length_a   1.000
_cell.length_b   1.000
_cell.length_c   1.000
_cell.angle_alpha   90.00
_cell.angle_beta   90.00
_cell.angle_gamma   90.00
#
_symmetry.space_group_name_H-M   'P 1'
#
loop_
_entity.id
_entity.type
_entity.pdbx_description
1 polymer ?
#
loop_
_entity_poly.entity_id
_entity_poly.type
_entity_poly.pdbx_seq_one_letter_code
_entity_poly.pdbx_strand_id
1 'polypeptide(L)'
;MKRQFSATFITLVAVVALMIAGLQNASAEVTHQTLWRDAVVTELDVDFGGTGFHGRWTLQRCPCKDLWAKVEQVAPDGVLSGELLMVDGQVLLSRGFEGQGEDIEPLIQAPTLMLQLAYSLLNRSQPEGPSAVAEKQAWDVSEKAIDFKLDTGLATGIFPAPWRVKGSGWKTAAGHRRFELFFEFSSSMPGEPQQTSAITLSGDLDFHPRDFPYTESTDLEGWRIQWISLNERESKAVESGVTLKQVRKKANDL
;
A
#
# COMPACT_ATOMS: atom_id res chain seq x y z
N MET A 1 -10.37 -77.39 13.33
CA MET A 1 -11.01 -76.96 12.06
C MET A 1 -12.19 -76.05 12.43
N LYS A 2 -12.33 -74.86 11.80
CA LYS A 2 -13.21 -73.69 12.12
C LYS A 2 -12.61 -72.73 13.19
N ARG A 3 -11.91 -71.61 12.88
CA ARG A 3 -12.28 -70.28 12.27
C ARG A 3 -13.27 -69.54 13.22
N GLN A 4 -13.04 -68.32 13.77
CA GLN A 4 -12.86 -67.01 13.10
C GLN A 4 -12.62 -65.81 14.09
N PHE A 5 -11.80 -64.83 13.64
CA PHE A 5 -11.94 -63.35 13.68
C PHE A 5 -11.92 -62.60 15.04
N SER A 6 -10.85 -61.85 15.34
CA SER A 6 -10.57 -60.44 14.97
C SER A 6 -11.19 -59.43 15.94
N ALA A 7 -10.38 -58.96 16.90
CA ALA A 7 -10.69 -57.82 17.76
C ALA A 7 -9.46 -56.92 17.93
N THR A 8 -8.76 -56.64 16.84
CA THR A 8 -7.57 -55.77 16.82
C THR A 8 -7.65 -54.79 15.65
N PHE A 9 -8.80 -54.13 15.50
CA PHE A 9 -9.02 -53.18 14.39
C PHE A 9 -9.83 -51.93 14.78
N ILE A 10 -9.93 -51.59 16.07
CA ILE A 10 -10.73 -50.42 16.53
C ILE A 10 -9.85 -49.30 17.13
N THR A 11 -8.55 -49.49 17.27
CA THR A 11 -7.62 -48.51 17.88
C THR A 11 -6.62 -47.89 16.90
N LEU A 12 -6.97 -47.75 15.61
CA LEU A 12 -6.13 -47.00 14.65
C LEU A 12 -6.88 -45.86 13.93
N VAL A 13 -8.21 -45.82 13.96
CA VAL A 13 -8.99 -44.78 13.29
C VAL A 13 -9.09 -43.50 14.14
N ALA A 14 -8.99 -43.60 15.48
CA ALA A 14 -9.10 -42.44 16.36
C ALA A 14 -7.84 -41.55 16.40
N VAL A 15 -6.67 -42.07 16.01
CA VAL A 15 -5.42 -41.28 15.99
C VAL A 15 -5.24 -40.51 14.68
N VAL A 16 -5.81 -41.01 13.57
CA VAL A 16 -5.78 -40.30 12.28
C VAL A 16 -6.85 -39.20 12.20
N ALA A 17 -7.98 -39.35 12.91
CA ALA A 17 -9.04 -38.33 12.95
C ALA A 17 -8.67 -37.07 13.77
N LEU A 18 -7.63 -37.12 14.62
CA LEU A 18 -7.19 -35.99 15.45
C LEU A 18 -6.04 -35.15 14.86
N MET A 19 -5.51 -35.52 13.69
CA MET A 19 -4.48 -34.74 12.98
C MET A 19 -5.04 -33.82 11.89
N ILE A 20 -6.37 -33.76 11.73
CA ILE A 20 -7.07 -32.83 10.81
C ILE A 20 -7.63 -31.63 11.59
N ALA A 21 -7.26 -31.47 12.86
CA ALA A 21 -7.55 -30.27 13.63
C ALA A 21 -6.50 -29.20 13.32
N GLY A 22 -6.78 -28.41 12.28
CA GLY A 22 -6.42 -27.00 12.28
C GLY A 22 -4.97 -26.65 11.97
N LEU A 23 -4.52 -26.93 10.75
CA LEU A 23 -3.93 -25.82 10.00
C LEU A 23 -5.09 -24.87 9.67
N GLN A 24 -5.51 -24.10 10.67
CA GLN A 24 -6.20 -22.86 10.39
C GLN A 24 -5.17 -22.04 9.62
N ASN A 25 -5.19 -22.13 8.30
CA ASN A 25 -4.72 -21.04 7.47
C ASN A 25 -5.39 -19.83 8.09
N ALA A 26 -4.61 -18.98 8.77
CA ALA A 26 -5.09 -17.71 9.25
C ALA A 26 -5.46 -16.92 7.99
N SER A 27 -6.66 -17.15 7.46
CA SER A 27 -7.22 -16.30 6.44
C SER A 27 -7.27 -14.94 7.09
N ALA A 28 -6.73 -13.92 6.43
CA ALA A 28 -7.11 -12.56 6.77
C ALA A 28 -8.61 -12.43 6.50
N GLU A 29 -9.39 -12.71 7.53
CA GLU A 29 -10.80 -12.45 7.50
C GLU A 29 -10.95 -10.94 7.56
N VAL A 30 -11.39 -10.35 6.45
CA VAL A 30 -11.77 -8.94 6.42
C VAL A 30 -13.01 -8.80 7.28
N THR A 31 -12.83 -8.32 8.51
CA THR A 31 -13.90 -8.17 9.50
C THR A 31 -14.50 -6.78 9.45
N HIS A 32 -15.62 -6.55 10.13
CA HIS A 32 -16.24 -5.22 10.26
C HIS A 32 -15.34 -4.16 10.92
N GLN A 33 -14.26 -4.57 11.59
CA GLN A 33 -13.29 -3.64 12.19
C GLN A 33 -12.13 -3.31 11.24
N THR A 34 -11.94 -4.08 10.17
CA THR A 34 -10.88 -3.88 9.19
C THR A 34 -11.12 -2.57 8.45
N LEU A 35 -10.15 -1.67 8.48
CA LEU A 35 -10.15 -0.41 7.74
C LEU A 35 -9.52 -0.60 6.35
N TRP A 36 -9.85 0.28 5.41
CA TRP A 36 -9.20 0.29 4.08
C TRP A 36 -7.67 0.40 4.18
N ARG A 37 -7.18 1.17 5.16
CA ARG A 37 -5.75 1.39 5.40
C ARG A 37 -5.04 0.16 5.97
N ASP A 38 -5.77 -0.87 6.40
CA ASP A 38 -5.21 -2.07 7.02
C ASP A 38 -4.74 -3.10 5.97
N ALA A 39 -4.94 -2.81 4.68
CA ALA A 39 -4.36 -3.60 3.60
C ALA A 39 -2.83 -3.69 3.79
N VAL A 40 -2.33 -4.92 3.80
CA VAL A 40 -0.90 -5.24 3.97
C VAL A 40 -0.14 -4.92 2.70
N VAL A 41 -0.70 -5.31 1.55
CA VAL A 41 -0.21 -4.95 0.22
C VAL A 41 -1.27 -4.15 -0.52
N THR A 42 -0.84 -3.13 -1.24
CA THR A 42 -1.67 -2.35 -2.15
C THR A 42 -0.95 -2.22 -3.47
N GLU A 43 -1.54 -2.80 -4.51
CA GLU A 43 -1.21 -2.49 -5.90
C GLU A 43 -2.07 -1.30 -6.31
N LEU A 44 -1.44 -0.24 -6.82
CA LEU A 44 -2.09 1.01 -7.13
C LEU A 44 -1.62 1.52 -8.49
N ASP A 45 -2.55 1.65 -9.42
CA ASP A 45 -2.37 2.34 -10.71
C ASP A 45 -3.12 3.68 -10.66
N VAL A 46 -2.44 4.75 -11.08
CA VAL A 46 -2.98 6.11 -11.10
C VAL A 46 -2.69 6.79 -12.43
N ASP A 47 -3.73 7.29 -13.08
CA ASP A 47 -3.67 8.07 -14.31
C ASP A 47 -4.13 9.51 -14.02
N PHE A 48 -3.30 10.49 -14.41
CA PHE A 48 -3.54 11.92 -14.18
C PHE A 48 -4.21 12.63 -15.36
N GLY A 49 -4.94 11.90 -16.21
CA GLY A 49 -5.88 12.41 -17.21
C GLY A 49 -5.26 13.34 -18.26
N GLY A 50 -4.85 12.80 -19.41
CA GLY A 50 -4.43 13.61 -20.57
C GLY A 50 -3.11 14.36 -20.40
N THR A 51 -2.45 14.22 -19.25
CA THR A 51 -1.14 14.81 -18.96
C THR A 51 0.03 13.92 -19.42
N GLY A 52 -0.24 12.65 -19.70
CA GLY A 52 0.78 11.63 -20.01
C GLY A 52 1.50 11.08 -18.78
N PHE A 53 1.10 11.50 -17.57
CA PHE A 53 1.62 10.95 -16.32
C PHE A 53 0.81 9.74 -15.85
N HIS A 54 1.50 8.64 -15.57
CA HIS A 54 0.93 7.41 -15.02
C HIS A 54 1.83 6.85 -13.92
N GLY A 55 1.26 6.51 -12.77
CA GLY A 55 1.97 5.87 -11.67
C GLY A 55 1.49 4.44 -11.47
N ARG A 56 2.43 3.51 -11.29
CA ARG A 56 2.16 2.14 -10.83
C ARG A 56 3.03 1.83 -9.63
N TRP A 57 2.40 1.54 -8.52
CA TRP A 57 3.06 1.29 -7.25
C TRP A 57 2.58 -0.01 -6.62
N THR A 58 3.52 -0.79 -6.10
CA THR A 58 3.20 -1.84 -5.12
C THR A 58 3.72 -1.36 -3.78
N LEU A 59 2.81 -1.15 -2.83
CA LEU A 59 3.14 -0.69 -1.49
C LEU A 59 2.87 -1.83 -0.50
N GLN A 60 3.84 -2.15 0.35
CA GLN A 60 3.67 -3.12 1.43
C GLN A 60 4.02 -2.48 2.77
N ARG A 61 3.18 -2.69 3.77
CA ARG A 61 3.42 -2.26 5.15
C ARG A 61 3.64 -3.45 6.05
N CYS A 62 4.41 -3.25 7.12
CA CYS A 62 4.55 -4.21 8.19
C CYS A 62 4.04 -3.63 9.53
N PRO A 63 3.73 -4.48 10.52
CA PRO A 63 3.54 -4.06 11.90
C PRO A 63 4.77 -3.35 12.51
N CYS A 64 5.95 -3.56 11.91
CA CYS A 64 7.19 -2.87 12.25
C CYS A 64 7.25 -1.39 11.81
N LYS A 65 6.16 -0.84 11.27
CA LYS A 65 5.99 0.55 10.80
C LYS A 65 6.80 0.93 9.57
N ASP A 66 7.51 -0.02 8.97
CA ASP A 66 8.17 0.19 7.70
C ASP A 66 7.15 0.15 6.55
N LEU A 67 7.47 0.90 5.50
CA LEU A 67 6.77 0.91 4.22
C LEU A 67 7.78 0.62 3.11
N TRP A 68 7.56 -0.45 2.38
CA TRP A 68 8.26 -0.71 1.12
C TRP A 68 7.37 -0.29 -0.04
N ALA A 69 7.98 0.31 -1.06
CA ALA A 69 7.32 0.60 -2.32
C ALA A 69 8.19 0.16 -3.49
N LYS A 70 7.63 -0.65 -4.38
CA LYS A 70 8.12 -0.79 -5.75
C LYS A 70 7.46 0.28 -6.60
N VAL A 71 8.28 1.05 -7.31
CA VAL A 71 7.86 2.25 -8.03
C VAL A 71 8.08 2.06 -9.52
N GLU A 72 7.08 2.43 -10.30
CA GLU A 72 7.15 2.71 -11.72
C GLU A 72 6.31 3.96 -11.99
N GLN A 73 6.93 5.00 -12.54
CA GLN A 73 6.27 6.26 -12.89
C GLN A 73 6.62 6.59 -14.33
N VAL A 74 5.60 6.75 -15.16
CA VAL A 74 5.72 7.16 -16.55
C VAL A 74 5.39 8.65 -16.61
N ALA A 75 6.28 9.39 -17.23
CA ALA A 75 6.10 10.79 -17.59
C ALA A 75 6.38 10.95 -19.10
N PRO A 76 5.99 12.06 -19.73
CA PRO A 76 6.23 12.28 -21.16
C PRO A 76 7.72 12.19 -21.57
N ASP A 77 8.64 12.45 -20.65
CA ASP A 77 10.09 12.48 -20.85
C ASP A 77 10.81 11.17 -20.47
N GLY A 78 10.12 10.21 -19.84
CA GLY A 78 10.73 8.93 -19.51
C GLY A 78 9.96 8.09 -18.50
N VAL A 79 10.59 6.98 -18.11
CA VAL A 79 10.09 6.07 -17.09
C VAL A 79 11.08 6.06 -15.92
N LEU A 80 10.55 6.29 -14.73
CA LEU A 80 11.27 6.21 -13.47
C LEU A 80 10.83 4.95 -12.73
N SER A 81 11.74 4.01 -12.51
CA SER A 81 11.43 2.77 -11.82
C SER A 81 12.47 2.43 -10.78
N GLY A 82 12.07 1.93 -9.61
CA GLY A 82 13.00 1.62 -8.54
C GLY A 82 12.28 1.10 -7.29
N GLU A 83 13.00 1.05 -6.17
CA GLU A 83 12.45 0.64 -4.90
C GLU A 83 12.78 1.65 -3.80
N LEU A 84 11.79 1.88 -2.94
CA LEU A 84 11.88 2.72 -1.78
C LEU A 84 11.58 1.89 -0.53
N LEU A 85 12.30 2.18 0.55
CA LEU A 85 12.04 1.61 1.88
C LEU A 85 12.08 2.73 2.89
N MET A 86 10.90 3.07 3.44
CA MET A 86 10.76 3.96 4.58
C MET A 86 10.82 3.14 5.86
N VAL A 87 11.77 3.47 6.73
CA VAL A 87 11.97 2.80 8.02
C VAL A 87 11.40 3.68 9.13
N ASP A 88 10.39 3.17 9.83
CA ASP A 88 9.67 3.86 10.93
C ASP A 88 9.19 5.29 10.61
N GLY A 89 9.03 5.65 9.33
CA GLY A 89 8.70 7.04 8.93
C GLY A 89 9.85 8.03 9.11
N GLN A 90 11.06 7.58 9.45
CA GLN A 90 12.19 8.43 9.81
C GLN A 90 13.33 8.41 8.80
N VAL A 91 13.50 7.29 8.09
CA VAL A 91 14.64 7.06 7.19
C VAL A 91 14.13 6.57 5.86
N LEU A 92 14.55 7.22 4.78
CA LEU A 92 14.25 6.79 3.43
C LEU A 92 15.48 6.12 2.81
N LEU A 93 15.29 4.90 2.35
CA LEU A 93 16.22 4.14 1.53
C LEU A 93 15.71 4.08 0.10
N SER A 94 16.60 4.19 -0.89
CA SER A 94 16.24 4.05 -2.31
C SER A 94 17.27 3.26 -3.12
N ARG A 95 16.81 2.55 -4.16
CA ARG A 95 17.66 1.93 -5.19
C ARG A 95 16.97 1.89 -6.55
N GLY A 96 17.75 1.84 -7.64
CA GLY A 96 17.23 1.80 -9.02
C GLY A 96 16.82 3.16 -9.59
N PHE A 97 17.06 4.24 -8.87
CA PHE A 97 16.75 5.62 -9.32
C PHE A 97 18.00 6.33 -9.86
N GLU A 98 18.80 5.62 -10.67
CA GLU A 98 19.99 6.21 -11.28
C GLU A 98 19.61 7.45 -12.11
N GLY A 99 20.39 8.54 -11.96
CA GLY A 99 20.10 9.80 -12.63
C GLY A 99 19.12 10.73 -11.91
N GLN A 100 18.50 10.29 -10.80
CA GLN A 100 17.80 11.20 -9.89
C GLN A 100 18.78 11.96 -9.01
N GLY A 101 18.41 13.18 -8.61
CA GLY A 101 19.21 14.07 -7.78
C GLY A 101 19.61 13.49 -6.42
N GLU A 102 20.44 14.21 -5.68
CA GLU A 102 20.98 13.79 -4.38
C GLU A 102 19.89 13.67 -3.29
N ASP A 103 18.86 14.52 -3.37
CA ASP A 103 17.65 14.44 -2.54
C ASP A 103 16.71 13.34 -3.06
N ILE A 104 16.46 12.32 -2.23
CA ILE A 104 15.56 11.20 -2.56
C ILE A 104 14.20 11.30 -1.87
N GLU A 105 14.01 12.26 -0.96
CA GLU A 105 12.73 12.47 -0.27
C GLU A 105 11.55 12.66 -1.24
N PRO A 106 11.66 13.43 -2.36
CA PRO A 106 10.55 13.58 -3.29
C PRO A 106 10.04 12.26 -3.90
N LEU A 107 10.88 11.23 -3.99
CA LEU A 107 10.54 9.96 -4.64
C LEU A 107 9.40 9.22 -3.93
N ILE A 108 9.26 9.37 -2.60
CA ILE A 108 8.23 8.68 -1.81
C ILE A 108 6.92 9.46 -1.72
N GLN A 109 6.93 10.76 -2.05
CA GLN A 109 5.77 11.64 -1.84
C GLN A 109 4.58 11.26 -2.72
N ALA A 110 4.78 11.07 -4.03
CA ALA A 110 3.68 10.69 -4.94
C ALA A 110 3.06 9.33 -4.59
N PRO A 111 3.83 8.23 -4.39
CA PRO A 111 3.26 6.95 -3.97
C PRO A 111 2.42 7.05 -2.68
N THR A 112 2.92 7.77 -1.67
CA THR A 112 2.24 7.87 -0.37
C THR A 112 1.01 8.78 -0.40
N LEU A 113 1.08 9.90 -1.11
CA LEU A 113 -0.06 10.80 -1.31
C LEU A 113 -1.19 10.09 -2.07
N MET A 114 -0.87 9.37 -3.15
CA MET A 114 -1.87 8.67 -3.95
C MET A 114 -2.46 7.48 -3.20
N LEU A 115 -1.67 6.77 -2.39
CA LEU A 115 -2.17 5.74 -1.50
C LEU A 115 -3.16 6.31 -0.47
N GLN A 116 -2.82 7.44 0.16
CA GLN A 116 -3.70 8.12 1.10
C GLN A 116 -4.97 8.64 0.41
N LEU A 117 -4.86 9.15 -0.81
CA LEU A 117 -6.01 9.55 -1.62
C LEU A 117 -6.93 8.36 -1.86
N ALA A 118 -6.40 7.24 -2.36
CA ALA A 118 -7.19 6.04 -2.63
C ALA A 118 -7.96 5.57 -1.39
N TYR A 119 -7.30 5.42 -0.23
CA TYR A 119 -8.00 5.03 1.00
C TYR A 119 -9.01 6.06 1.49
N SER A 120 -8.73 7.35 1.33
CA SER A 120 -9.65 8.40 1.74
C SER A 120 -10.90 8.40 0.85
N LEU A 121 -10.74 8.21 -0.46
CA LEU A 121 -11.85 8.07 -1.40
C LEU A 121 -12.68 6.80 -1.15
N LEU A 122 -12.03 5.69 -0.81
CA LEU A 122 -12.69 4.45 -0.41
C LEU A 122 -13.48 4.63 0.89
N ASN A 123 -12.94 5.33 1.89
CA ASN A 123 -13.66 5.66 3.13
C ASN A 123 -14.90 6.54 2.86
N ARG A 124 -14.83 7.45 1.89
CA ARG A 124 -15.99 8.27 1.49
C ARG A 124 -17.02 7.45 0.72
N SER A 125 -16.57 6.54 -0.13
CA SER A 125 -17.42 5.71 -0.98
C SER A 125 -18.11 4.57 -0.21
N GLN A 126 -17.40 3.95 0.73
CA GLN A 126 -17.88 2.86 1.58
C GLN A 126 -17.37 3.04 3.02
N PRO A 127 -18.10 3.80 3.85
CA PRO A 127 -17.67 4.14 5.22
C PRO A 127 -17.67 2.94 6.18
N GLU A 128 -18.44 1.89 5.89
CA GLU A 128 -18.42 0.62 6.66
C GLU A 128 -17.17 -0.24 6.39
N GLY A 129 -16.27 0.23 5.53
CA GLY A 129 -14.99 -0.42 5.25
C GLY A 129 -15.06 -1.57 4.24
N PRO A 130 -13.93 -2.27 4.03
CA PRO A 130 -13.79 -3.36 3.06
C PRO A 130 -14.68 -4.57 3.34
N SER A 131 -15.15 -4.75 4.58
CA SER A 131 -16.04 -5.86 4.96
C SER A 131 -17.40 -5.80 4.26
N ALA A 132 -17.91 -4.59 4.02
CA ALA A 132 -19.20 -4.36 3.36
C ALA A 132 -19.14 -4.59 1.84
N VAL A 133 -17.94 -4.76 1.27
CA VAL A 133 -17.76 -5.02 -0.16
C VAL A 133 -17.68 -6.52 -0.42
N ALA A 134 -18.70 -7.06 -1.08
CA ALA A 134 -18.74 -8.46 -1.51
C ALA A 134 -18.82 -8.55 -3.03
N GLU A 135 -19.99 -8.31 -3.61
CA GLU A 135 -20.18 -8.26 -5.06
C GLU A 135 -19.73 -6.90 -5.63
N LYS A 136 -19.67 -6.79 -6.96
CA LYS A 136 -19.36 -5.52 -7.61
C LYS A 136 -20.47 -4.52 -7.37
N GLN A 137 -20.14 -3.48 -6.60
CA GLN A 137 -21.04 -2.40 -6.24
C GLN A 137 -20.50 -1.07 -6.75
N ALA A 138 -21.40 -0.23 -7.24
CA ALA A 138 -21.08 1.09 -7.74
C ALA A 138 -21.19 2.13 -6.62
N TRP A 139 -20.33 3.15 -6.70
CA TRP A 139 -20.33 4.29 -5.80
C TRP A 139 -20.39 5.59 -6.60
N ASP A 140 -21.09 6.56 -6.03
CA ASP A 140 -21.21 7.91 -6.58
C ASP A 140 -21.41 8.88 -5.41
N VAL A 141 -20.31 9.49 -4.97
CA VAL A 141 -20.28 10.37 -3.80
C VAL A 141 -19.79 11.74 -4.23
N SER A 142 -20.47 12.78 -3.76
CA SER A 142 -20.11 14.17 -4.06
C SER A 142 -20.06 15.00 -2.78
N GLU A 143 -19.20 16.01 -2.79
CA GLU A 143 -19.04 17.00 -1.73
C GLU A 143 -18.96 18.39 -2.38
N LYS A 144 -19.65 19.35 -1.78
CA LYS A 144 -19.84 20.69 -2.36
C LYS A 144 -19.20 21.80 -1.54
N ALA A 145 -18.91 21.53 -0.26
CA ALA A 145 -18.50 22.57 0.69
C ALA A 145 -17.16 22.29 1.36
N ILE A 146 -16.76 21.03 1.47
CA ILE A 146 -15.57 20.63 2.24
C ILE A 146 -14.44 20.21 1.31
N ASP A 147 -13.32 20.92 1.36
CA ASP A 147 -12.10 20.54 0.62
C ASP A 147 -11.63 19.13 1.02
N PHE A 148 -11.12 18.40 0.03
CA PHE A 148 -10.44 17.14 0.28
C PHE A 148 -8.99 17.42 0.66
N LYS A 149 -8.56 17.01 1.85
CA LYS A 149 -7.21 17.27 2.35
C LYS A 149 -6.45 15.96 2.57
N LEU A 150 -5.19 15.94 2.16
CA LEU A 150 -4.23 14.87 2.34
C LEU A 150 -3.03 15.38 3.13
N ASP A 151 -2.50 14.52 3.99
CA ASP A 151 -1.31 14.78 4.78
C ASP A 151 -0.63 13.45 5.11
N THR A 152 0.52 13.21 4.49
CA THR A 152 1.34 12.01 4.70
C THR A 152 2.39 12.20 5.79
N GLY A 153 2.49 13.39 6.37
CA GLY A 153 3.63 13.84 7.20
C GLY A 153 4.83 14.32 6.38
N LEU A 154 4.95 13.91 5.11
CA LEU A 154 6.02 14.34 4.19
C LEU A 154 5.52 15.32 3.12
N ALA A 155 4.26 15.17 2.72
CA ALA A 155 3.63 16.02 1.73
C ALA A 155 2.16 16.19 2.05
N THR A 156 1.64 17.36 1.65
CA THR A 156 0.23 17.70 1.80
C THR A 156 -0.40 17.93 0.44
N GLY A 157 -1.68 17.58 0.29
CA GLY A 157 -2.46 17.84 -0.91
C GLY A 157 -3.84 18.41 -0.54
N ILE A 158 -4.35 19.34 -1.35
CA ILE A 158 -5.70 19.88 -1.18
C ILE A 158 -6.41 19.85 -2.53
N PHE A 159 -7.59 19.24 -2.57
CA PHE A 159 -8.51 19.30 -3.70
C PHE A 159 -9.75 20.10 -3.27
N PRO A 160 -9.92 21.33 -3.80
CA PRO A 160 -11.04 22.18 -3.44
C PRO A 160 -12.39 21.53 -3.74
N ALA A 161 -13.38 21.81 -2.90
CA ALA A 161 -14.77 21.55 -3.28
C ALA A 161 -15.21 22.49 -4.43
N PRO A 162 -16.14 22.07 -5.30
CA PRO A 162 -16.78 20.76 -5.33
C PRO A 162 -15.87 19.66 -5.90
N TRP A 163 -16.02 18.47 -5.34
CA TRP A 163 -15.39 17.24 -5.83
C TRP A 163 -16.38 16.06 -5.83
N ARG A 164 -16.10 15.05 -6.64
CA ARG A 164 -16.92 13.86 -6.80
C ARG A 164 -16.03 12.64 -7.01
N VAL A 165 -16.43 11.53 -6.42
CA VAL A 165 -15.86 10.22 -6.72
C VAL A 165 -16.95 9.32 -7.28
N LYS A 166 -16.68 8.74 -8.45
CA LYS A 166 -17.46 7.65 -9.01
C LYS A 166 -16.59 6.41 -9.11
N GLY A 167 -17.18 5.23 -8.98
CA GLY A 167 -16.39 4.03 -9.17
C GLY A 167 -17.08 2.77 -8.74
N SER A 168 -16.30 1.74 -8.51
CA SER A 168 -16.79 0.46 -7.99
C SER A 168 -15.74 -0.25 -7.17
N GLY A 169 -16.20 -1.10 -6.26
CA GLY A 169 -15.37 -2.04 -5.52
C GLY A 169 -15.99 -3.43 -5.52
N TRP A 170 -15.15 -4.46 -5.45
CA TRP A 170 -15.60 -5.86 -5.36
C TRP A 170 -14.57 -6.75 -4.67
N LYS A 171 -15.03 -7.88 -4.14
CA LYS A 171 -14.18 -8.96 -3.67
C LYS A 171 -13.70 -9.79 -4.86
N THR A 172 -12.38 -9.93 -5.02
CA THR A 172 -11.75 -10.79 -6.04
C THR A 172 -11.41 -12.18 -5.49
N ALA A 173 -11.03 -12.25 -4.21
CA ALA A 173 -10.76 -13.48 -3.48
C ALA A 173 -10.99 -13.28 -1.97
N ALA A 174 -10.90 -14.34 -1.16
CA ALA A 174 -10.79 -14.18 0.30
C ALA A 174 -9.63 -13.21 0.61
N GLY A 175 -9.79 -12.28 1.55
CA GLY A 175 -8.74 -11.31 1.87
C GLY A 175 -8.36 -10.30 0.78
N HIS A 176 -9.01 -10.28 -0.39
CA HIS A 176 -8.72 -9.31 -1.46
C HIS A 176 -9.90 -8.39 -1.78
N ARG A 177 -9.63 -7.11 -2.03
CA ARG A 177 -10.61 -6.13 -2.54
C ARG A 177 -10.01 -5.36 -3.70
N ARG A 178 -10.70 -5.35 -4.84
CA ARG A 178 -10.34 -4.54 -6.00
C ARG A 178 -11.25 -3.33 -6.10
N PHE A 179 -10.69 -2.21 -6.57
CA PHE A 179 -11.45 -0.99 -6.84
C PHE A 179 -11.02 -0.33 -8.15
N GLU A 180 -11.94 0.44 -8.70
CA GLU A 180 -11.75 1.39 -9.80
C GLU A 180 -12.49 2.68 -9.42
N LEU A 181 -11.79 3.80 -9.40
CA LEU A 181 -12.29 5.11 -8.96
C LEU A 181 -11.92 6.17 -10.00
N PHE A 182 -12.86 7.06 -10.25
CA PHE A 182 -12.71 8.28 -11.01
C PHE A 182 -13.01 9.44 -10.07
N PHE A 183 -11.98 10.22 -9.75
CA PHE A 183 -12.06 11.35 -8.85
C PHE A 183 -12.00 12.66 -9.61
N GLU A 184 -13.11 13.38 -9.65
CA GLU A 184 -13.25 14.69 -10.28
C GLU A 184 -13.17 15.78 -9.22
N PHE A 185 -12.41 16.84 -9.51
CA PHE A 185 -12.30 17.99 -8.61
C PHE A 185 -12.12 19.28 -9.40
N SER A 186 -12.44 20.38 -8.74
CA SER A 186 -12.16 21.71 -9.27
C SER A 186 -10.70 22.07 -9.05
N SER A 187 -10.00 22.44 -10.12
CA SER A 187 -8.68 23.07 -10.05
C SER A 187 -8.80 24.53 -10.50
N SER A 188 -8.10 25.42 -9.80
CA SER A 188 -7.96 26.81 -10.19
C SER A 188 -6.53 27.24 -9.93
N MET A 189 -5.76 27.44 -10.99
CA MET A 189 -4.46 28.09 -10.87
C MET A 189 -4.66 29.61 -10.76
N PRO A 190 -3.82 30.34 -10.01
CA PRO A 190 -3.91 31.79 -9.94
C PRO A 190 -3.86 32.44 -11.34
N GLY A 191 -4.91 33.17 -11.71
CA GLY A 191 -5.02 33.82 -13.02
C GLY A 191 -5.64 32.96 -14.13
N GLU A 192 -5.99 31.71 -13.86
CA GLU A 192 -6.67 30.82 -14.81
C GLU A 192 -8.14 30.59 -14.41
N PRO A 193 -9.04 30.37 -15.40
CA PRO A 193 -10.41 29.98 -15.12
C PRO A 193 -10.43 28.63 -14.38
N GLN A 194 -11.44 28.44 -13.54
CA GLN A 194 -11.68 27.16 -12.87
C GLN A 194 -11.87 26.05 -13.93
N GLN A 195 -11.09 24.99 -13.82
CA GLN A 195 -11.17 23.82 -14.68
C GLN A 195 -11.56 22.60 -13.85
N THR A 196 -12.27 21.67 -14.48
CA THR A 196 -12.49 20.35 -13.90
C THR A 196 -11.30 19.49 -14.26
N SER A 197 -10.61 18.98 -13.25
CA SER A 197 -9.53 18.00 -13.39
C SER A 197 -10.01 16.66 -12.84
N ALA A 198 -9.36 15.58 -13.29
CA ALA A 198 -9.69 14.24 -12.82
C ALA A 198 -8.44 13.38 -12.63
N ILE A 199 -8.52 12.46 -11.68
CA ILE A 199 -7.56 11.40 -11.44
C ILE A 199 -8.31 10.07 -11.50
N THR A 200 -7.79 9.11 -12.26
CA THR A 200 -8.30 7.74 -12.24
C THR A 200 -7.38 6.89 -11.37
N LEU A 201 -7.96 6.14 -10.43
CA LEU A 201 -7.25 5.24 -9.54
C LEU A 201 -7.84 3.84 -9.67
N SER A 202 -6.99 2.83 -9.79
CA SER A 202 -7.41 1.43 -9.64
C SER A 202 -6.43 0.68 -8.77
N GLY A 203 -6.89 -0.33 -8.06
CA GLY A 203 -5.99 -1.08 -7.21
C GLY A 203 -6.55 -2.39 -6.68
N ASP A 204 -5.64 -3.24 -6.22
CA ASP A 204 -5.93 -4.47 -5.49
C ASP A 204 -5.36 -4.35 -4.07
N LEU A 205 -6.22 -4.59 -3.09
CA LEU A 205 -5.90 -4.54 -1.67
C LEU A 205 -5.85 -5.96 -1.14
N ASP A 206 -4.68 -6.38 -0.66
CA ASP A 206 -4.46 -7.66 -0.02
C ASP A 206 -4.33 -7.45 1.49
N PHE A 207 -5.26 -8.06 2.23
CA PHE A 207 -5.30 -7.99 3.69
C PHE A 207 -4.57 -9.16 4.37
N HIS A 208 -4.05 -10.12 3.62
CA HIS A 208 -3.34 -11.27 4.19
C HIS A 208 -2.04 -10.85 4.87
N PRO A 209 -1.72 -11.45 6.02
CA PRO A 209 -0.37 -11.39 6.55
C PRO A 209 0.61 -11.87 5.48
N ARG A 210 1.61 -11.05 5.20
CA ARG A 210 2.73 -11.37 4.32
C ARG A 210 4.01 -10.99 5.01
N ASP A 211 5.03 -11.82 4.80
CA ASP A 211 6.39 -11.46 5.19
C ASP A 211 6.79 -10.19 4.45
N PHE A 212 7.41 -9.28 5.18
CA PHE A 212 7.96 -8.06 4.60
C PHE A 212 9.12 -8.44 3.66
N PRO A 213 9.29 -7.77 2.50
CA PRO A 213 10.28 -8.19 1.50
C PRO A 213 11.73 -8.17 2.01
N TYR A 214 11.99 -7.42 3.08
CA TYR A 214 13.30 -7.28 3.70
C TYR A 214 13.30 -7.72 5.16
N THR A 215 14.32 -8.48 5.53
CA THR A 215 14.51 -8.99 6.89
C THR A 215 15.53 -8.13 7.63
N GLU A 216 15.66 -8.33 8.94
CA GLU A 216 16.68 -7.65 9.74
C GLU A 216 18.11 -7.87 9.22
N SER A 217 18.38 -9.03 8.63
CA SER A 217 19.69 -9.41 8.10
C SER A 217 19.94 -8.95 6.67
N THR A 218 18.98 -8.24 6.04
CA THR A 218 19.18 -7.68 4.71
C THR A 218 20.36 -6.73 4.72
N ASP A 219 21.36 -7.02 3.89
CA ASP A 219 22.44 -6.11 3.53
C ASP A 219 21.88 -5.00 2.64
N LEU A 220 22.23 -3.76 2.96
CA LEU A 220 21.77 -2.55 2.26
C LEU A 220 22.83 -2.00 1.29
N GLU A 221 23.85 -2.79 0.94
CA GLU A 221 24.76 -2.46 -0.16
C GLU A 221 23.97 -2.16 -1.46
N GLY A 222 24.34 -1.09 -2.15
CA GLY A 222 23.66 -0.59 -3.34
C GLY A 222 22.44 0.30 -3.08
N TRP A 223 22.05 0.51 -1.81
CA TRP A 223 21.04 1.49 -1.45
C TRP A 223 21.64 2.87 -1.18
N ARG A 224 20.85 3.91 -1.42
CA ARG A 224 21.06 5.26 -0.90
C ARG A 224 20.20 5.46 0.35
N ILE A 225 20.68 6.22 1.32
CA ILE A 225 19.99 6.51 2.59
C ILE A 225 19.91 8.02 2.84
N GLN A 226 18.74 8.48 3.29
CA GLN A 226 18.48 9.85 3.76
C GLN A 226 17.69 9.81 5.07
N TRP A 227 18.16 10.53 6.08
CA TRP A 227 17.51 10.63 7.40
C TRP A 227 16.54 11.80 7.43
N ILE A 228 15.26 11.52 7.22
CA ILE A 228 14.19 12.52 7.23
C ILE A 228 14.01 13.14 8.62
N SER A 229 14.09 12.33 9.67
CA SER A 229 14.00 12.81 11.06
C SER A 229 15.14 13.76 11.44
N LEU A 230 16.27 13.71 10.73
CA LEU A 230 17.42 14.60 10.90
C LEU A 230 17.40 15.79 9.91
N ASN A 231 16.36 15.89 9.08
CA ASN A 231 16.22 16.93 8.05
C ASN A 231 17.44 16.96 7.09
N GLU A 232 18.01 15.78 6.80
CA GLU A 232 19.02 15.64 5.75
C GLU A 232 18.42 16.00 4.40
N ARG A 233 19.18 16.75 3.58
CA ARG A 233 18.75 17.21 2.24
C ARG A 233 19.34 16.41 1.10
N GLU A 234 20.35 15.60 1.40
CA GLU A 234 21.08 14.81 0.43
C GLU A 234 21.20 13.40 0.98
N SER A 235 20.98 12.42 0.13
CA SER A 235 21.26 11.03 0.44
C SER A 235 22.71 10.68 0.17
N LYS A 236 23.17 9.62 0.83
CA LYS A 236 24.48 9.02 0.60
C LYS A 236 24.35 7.54 0.32
N ALA A 237 25.36 6.95 -0.31
CA ALA A 237 25.45 5.50 -0.40
C ALA A 237 25.50 4.88 1.00
N VAL A 238 24.80 3.76 1.17
CA VAL A 238 24.91 2.95 2.38
C VAL A 238 26.27 2.23 2.39
N GLU A 239 26.96 2.29 3.52
CA GLU A 239 28.26 1.62 3.70
C GLU A 239 28.09 0.09 3.62
N SER A 240 29.08 -0.60 3.03
CA SER A 240 29.05 -2.07 2.91
C SER A 240 28.98 -2.74 4.28
N GLY A 241 28.13 -3.77 4.39
CA GLY A 241 27.88 -4.50 5.63
C GLY A 241 26.90 -3.82 6.59
N VAL A 242 26.33 -2.66 6.24
CA VAL A 242 25.21 -2.07 6.99
C VAL A 242 23.93 -2.84 6.68
N THR A 243 23.28 -3.32 7.73
CA THR A 243 22.04 -4.10 7.67
C THR A 243 20.81 -3.26 8.02
N LEU A 244 19.64 -3.73 7.59
CA LEU A 244 18.36 -3.10 7.96
C LEU A 244 18.16 -3.05 9.48
N LYS A 245 18.64 -4.05 10.23
CA LYS A 245 18.62 -4.04 11.70
C LYS A 245 19.36 -2.85 12.28
N GLN A 246 20.54 -2.52 11.75
CA GLN A 246 21.35 -1.41 12.23
C GLN A 246 20.67 -0.07 11.94
N VAL A 247 20.06 0.08 10.75
CA VAL A 247 19.28 1.28 10.39
C VAL A 247 18.08 1.45 11.32
N ARG A 248 17.27 0.40 11.52
CA ARG A 248 16.13 0.42 12.46
C ARG A 248 16.56 0.77 13.89
N LYS A 249 17.65 0.15 14.37
CA LYS A 249 18.18 0.45 15.70
C LYS A 249 18.52 1.94 15.82
N LYS A 250 19.26 2.48 14.86
CA LYS A 250 19.64 3.88 14.88
C LYS A 250 18.43 4.82 14.79
N ALA A 251 17.41 4.50 14.00
CA ALA A 251 16.17 5.28 13.95
C ALA A 251 15.41 5.29 15.29
N ASN A 252 15.41 4.18 16.02
CA ASN A 252 14.79 4.10 17.35
C ASN A 252 15.58 4.82 18.45
N ASP A 253 16.87 5.06 18.23
CA ASP A 253 17.77 5.72 19.19
C ASP A 253 17.79 7.26 19.03
N LEU A 254 17.10 7.81 18.01
CA LEU A 254 16.93 9.25 17.75
C LEU A 254 15.74 9.84 18.51
#